data_AF-A0A2E2JBJ0-F1
#
_entry.id   AF-A0A2E2JBJ0-F1
#
_cell.length_a   1.000
_cell.length_b   1.000
_cell.length_c   1.000
_cell.angle_alpha   90.00
_cell.angle_beta   90.00
_cell.angle_gamma   90.00
#
_symmetry.space_group_name_H-M   'P 1'
#
loop_
_entity.id
_entity.type
_entity.pdbx_description
1 polymer ?
#
loop_
_entity_poly.entity_id
_entity_poly.type
_entity_poly.pdbx_seq_one_letter_code
_entity_poly.pdbx_strand_id
1 'polypeptide(L)' 'KAQAAISPTDQADEYLMMGLRLRSGIDLDRHAALAGKPLAKERLNELRDLGMIETDTRHLRATAKGRPVLNAIIRALIGD' A
#
# COMPACT_ATOMS: atom_id res chain seq x y z
N LYS A 1 19.81 23.15 9.48
CA LYS A 1 19.01 21.94 9.82
C LYS A 1 19.36 20.87 8.80
N ALA A 2 20.01 19.79 9.21
CA ALA A 2 20.29 18.67 8.30
C ALA A 2 18.95 17.99 7.97
N GLN A 3 18.60 17.93 6.69
CA GLN A 3 17.46 17.17 6.20
C GLN A 3 17.76 15.69 6.51
N ALA A 4 17.06 15.09 7.47
CA ALA A 4 17.20 13.66 7.71
C ALA A 4 16.69 12.93 6.45
N ALA A 5 17.58 12.24 5.75
CA ALA A 5 17.21 11.42 4.60
C ALA A 5 16.26 10.32 5.09
N ILE A 6 15.05 10.30 4.54
CA ILE A 6 14.03 9.30 4.85
C ILE A 6 14.53 7.96 4.31
N SER A 7 14.51 6.91 5.13
CA SER A 7 14.99 5.59 4.71
C SER A 7 14.14 5.06 3.54
N PRO A 8 14.67 4.20 2.66
CA PRO A 8 13.89 3.64 1.55
C PRO A 8 12.59 2.96 2.02
N THR A 9 12.62 2.28 3.17
CA THR A 9 11.45 1.66 3.79
C THR A 9 10.41 2.70 4.20
N ASP A 10 10.83 3.78 4.87
CA ASP A 10 9.93 4.87 5.24
C ASP A 10 9.31 5.56 4.00
N GLN A 11 10.06 5.62 2.88
CA GLN A 11 9.53 6.13 1.61
C GLN A 11 8.46 5.22 1.01
N ALA A 12 8.63 3.90 1.12
CA ALA A 12 7.63 2.93 0.66
C ALA A 12 6.35 3.02 1.50
N ASP A 13 6.49 3.12 2.82
CA ASP A 13 5.37 3.26 3.74
C ASP A 13 4.60 4.55 3.49
N GLU A 14 5.30 5.67 3.28
CA GLU A 14 4.68 6.94 2.92
C GLU A 14 3.99 6.88 1.55
N TYR A 15 4.63 6.24 0.57
CA TYR A 15 4.05 6.04 -0.76
C TYR A 15 2.73 5.24 -0.68
N LEU A 16 2.70 4.17 0.12
CA LEU A 16 1.50 3.38 0.37
C LEU A 16 0.43 4.21 1.10
N MET A 17 0.81 4.87 2.19
CA MET A 17 -0.10 5.69 3.01
C MET A 17 -0.76 6.79 2.20
N MET A 18 0.02 7.57 1.46
CA MET A 18 -0.49 8.69 0.68
C MET A 18 -1.21 8.20 -0.58
N GLY A 19 -0.64 7.26 -1.31
CA GLY A 19 -1.18 6.84 -2.60
C GLY A 19 -2.48 6.05 -2.47
N LEU A 20 -2.64 5.21 -1.44
CA LEU A 20 -3.87 4.42 -1.27
C LEU A 20 -5.09 5.29 -0.87
N ARG A 21 -4.85 6.54 -0.42
CA ARG A 21 -5.91 7.55 -0.22
C ARG A 21 -6.46 8.09 -1.54
N LEU A 22 -5.69 8.02 -2.62
CA LEU A 22 -6.13 8.43 -3.95
C LEU A 22 -7.09 7.38 -4.54
N ARG A 23 -8.03 7.83 -5.38
CA ARG A 23 -8.90 6.91 -6.14
C ARG A 23 -8.12 6.02 -7.09
N SER A 24 -7.01 6.52 -7.63
CA SER A 24 -6.10 5.76 -8.50
C SER A 24 -5.33 4.66 -7.76
N GLY A 25 -5.18 4.77 -6.44
CA GLY A 25 -4.37 3.86 -5.63
C GLY A 25 -2.86 4.04 -5.88
N ILE A 26 -2.12 2.95 -5.69
CA ILE A 26 -0.65 2.90 -5.89
C ILE A 26 -0.25 1.93 -6.99
N ASP A 27 0.93 2.16 -7.55
CA ASP A 27 1.63 1.23 -8.43
C ASP A 27 2.44 0.23 -7.57
N LEU A 28 2.16 -1.06 -7.74
CA LEU A 28 2.78 -2.15 -6.99
C LEU A 28 4.27 -2.32 -7.33
N ASP A 29 4.67 -2.10 -8.59
CA ASP A 29 6.06 -2.20 -9.03
C ASP A 29 6.87 -1.05 -8.41
N ARG A 30 6.30 0.15 -8.39
CA ARG A 30 6.93 1.32 -7.77
C ARG A 30 7.08 1.15 -6.27
N HIS A 31 6.05 0.65 -5.60
CA HIS A 31 6.14 0.33 -4.17
C HIS A 31 7.23 -0.71 -3.91
N ALA A 32 7.28 -1.80 -4.69
CA ALA A 32 8.29 -2.84 -4.54
C ALA A 32 9.72 -2.32 -4.75
N ALA A 33 9.91 -1.40 -5.70
CA ALA A 33 11.21 -0.76 -5.94
C ALA A 33 11.65 0.12 -4.74
N LEU A 34 10.72 0.80 -4.07
CA LEU A 34 11.01 1.60 -2.86
C LEU A 34 11.29 0.71 -1.65
N ALA A 35 10.45 -0.31 -1.43
CA ALA A 35 10.53 -1.21 -0.28
C ALA A 35 11.66 -2.26 -0.39
N GLY A 36 12.21 -2.47 -1.59
CA GLY A 36 13.15 -3.54 -1.90
C GLY A 36 12.51 -4.94 -1.97
N LYS A 37 11.19 -5.05 -1.77
CA LYS A 37 10.41 -6.29 -1.82
C LYS A 37 8.95 -6.01 -2.19
N PRO A 38 8.26 -6.94 -2.87
CA PRO A 38 6.83 -6.81 -3.12
C PRO A 38 6.02 -6.94 -1.82
N LEU A 39 4.77 -6.43 -1.84
CA LEU A 39 3.80 -6.70 -0.79
C LEU A 39 3.53 -8.20 -0.68
N ALA A 40 3.26 -8.70 0.54
CA ALA A 40 2.94 -10.10 0.77
C ALA A 40 1.67 -10.49 0.00
N LYS A 41 1.79 -11.48 -0.89
CA LYS A 41 0.71 -11.93 -1.77
C LYS A 41 -0.47 -12.48 -0.97
N GLU A 42 -0.17 -13.12 0.16
CA GLU A 42 -1.14 -13.65 1.11
C GLU A 42 -2.03 -12.54 1.66
N ARG A 43 -1.42 -11.42 2.12
CA ARG A 43 -2.16 -10.25 2.63
C ARG A 43 -3.01 -9.57 1.55
N LEU A 44 -2.47 -9.47 0.33
CA LEU A 44 -3.23 -8.93 -0.81
C LEU A 44 -4.45 -9.81 -1.12
N ASN A 45 -4.29 -11.13 -1.13
CA ASN A 45 -5.40 -12.06 -1.36
C ASN A 45 -6.45 -11.97 -0.25
N GLU A 46 -6.04 -11.99 1.03
CA GLU A 46 -6.95 -11.85 2.18
C GLU A 46 -7.81 -10.58 2.08
N LEU A 47 -7.17 -9.43 1.86
CA LEU A 47 -7.87 -8.15 1.75
C LEU A 47 -8.77 -8.07 0.51
N ARG A 48 -8.36 -8.70 -0.60
CA ARG A 48 -9.16 -8.78 -1.83
C ARG A 48 -10.39 -9.66 -1.62
N ASP A 49 -10.23 -10.81 -0.98
CA ASP A 49 -11.31 -11.77 -0.72
C ASP A 49 -12.35 -11.17 0.27
N LEU A 50 -11.90 -10.32 1.19
CA LEU A 50 -12.78 -9.50 2.05
C LEU A 50 -13.48 -8.36 1.29
N GLY A 51 -13.08 -8.07 0.05
CA GLY A 51 -13.58 -6.98 -0.77
C GLY A 51 -13.09 -5.59 -0.33
N MET A 52 -11.99 -5.52 0.41
CA MET A 52 -11.42 -4.27 0.94
C MET A 52 -10.56 -3.55 -0.09
N ILE A 53 -9.87 -4.33 -0.91
CA ILE A 53 -9.01 -3.83 -1.98
C ILE A 53 -9.37 -4.51 -3.29
N GLU A 54 -9.01 -3.83 -4.37
CA GLU A 54 -8.95 -4.40 -5.70
C GLU A 54 -7.53 -4.21 -6.24
N THR A 55 -7.09 -5.18 -7.04
CA THR A 55 -5.81 -5.12 -7.73
C THR A 55 -6.05 -5.33 -9.22
N ASP A 56 -5.37 -4.56 -10.05
CA ASP A 56 -5.19 -4.89 -11.47
C ASP A 56 -3.75 -5.32 -11.71
N THR A 57 -3.34 -5.43 -12.98
CA THR A 57 -1.99 -5.86 -13.38
C THR A 57 -0.88 -5.06 -12.70
N ARG A 58 -1.12 -3.80 -12.34
CA ARG A 58 -0.08 -2.90 -11.83
C ARG A 58 -0.48 -2.09 -10.61
N HIS A 59 -1.78 -1.90 -10.37
CA HIS A 59 -2.27 -1.02 -9.32
C HIS A 59 -3.01 -1.76 -8.22
N LEU A 60 -2.86 -1.21 -7.01
CA LEU A 60 -3.63 -1.55 -5.82
C LEU A 60 -4.51 -0.37 -5.43
N ARG A 61 -5.81 -0.60 -5.30
CA ARG A 61 -6.80 0.42 -4.88
C ARG A 61 -7.64 -0.09 -3.72
N ALA A 62 -8.04 0.83 -2.83
CA ALA A 62 -9.08 0.55 -1.85
C ALA A 62 -10.46 0.67 -2.50
N THR A 63 -11.31 -0.34 -2.29
CA THR A 63 -12.69 -0.34 -2.81
C THR A 63 -13.56 0.66 -2.04
N ALA A 64 -14.80 0.85 -2.49
CA ALA A 64 -15.79 1.61 -1.72
C ALA A 64 -16.00 1.04 -0.30
N LYS A 65 -15.91 -0.29 -0.14
CA LYS A 65 -16.02 -0.98 1.16
C LYS A 65 -14.76 -0.81 2.03
N GLY A 66 -13.58 -0.77 1.42
CA GLY A 66 -12.31 -0.64 2.14
C GLY A 66 -11.98 0.79 2.57
N ARG A 67 -12.43 1.80 1.83
CA ARG A 67 -12.12 3.23 2.10
C ARG A 67 -12.44 3.69 3.54
N PRO A 68 -13.58 3.34 4.17
CA PRO A 68 -13.86 3.71 5.55
C PRO A 68 -12.84 3.16 6.56
N VAL A 69 -12.15 2.06 6.23
CA VAL A 69 -11.18 1.37 7.10
C VAL A 69 -9.75 1.42 6.54
N LEU A 70 -9.44 2.46 5.75
CA LEU A 70 -8.17 2.56 5.03
C LEU A 70 -6.93 2.42 5.93
N ASN A 71 -6.98 2.98 7.15
CA ASN A 71 -5.88 2.86 8.10
C ASN A 71 -5.62 1.40 8.52
N ALA A 72 -6.67 0.57 8.64
CA ALA A 72 -6.53 -0.85 8.95
C ALA A 72 -5.93 -1.62 7.76
N ILE A 73 -6.35 -1.28 6.54
CA ILE A 73 -5.78 -1.85 5.30
C ILE A 73 -4.29 -1.55 5.20
N ILE A 74 -3.90 -0.29 5.41
CA ILE A 74 -2.49 0.13 5.37
C ILE A 74 -1.66 -0.65 6.40
N ARG A 75 -2.12 -0.72 7.65
CA ARG A 75 -1.42 -1.47 8.71
C ARG A 75 -1.24 -2.96 8.35
N ALA A 76 -2.27 -3.58 7.75
CA ALA A 76 -2.19 -4.96 7.31
C ALA A 76 -1.19 -5.18 6.16
N LEU A 77 -0.87 -4.14 5.38
CA LEU A 77 0.03 -4.21 4.21
C LEU A 77 1.49 -3.87 4.54
N ILE A 78 1.74 -2.91 5.44
CA ILE A 78 3.10 -2.56 5.87
C ILE A 78 3.73 -3.75 6.63
N GLY A 79 2.91 -4.45 7.44
CA GLY A 79 3.40 -5.48 8.37
C GLY A 79 4.16 -4.82 9.53
N ASP A 80 3.95 -5.31 10.75
CA ASP A 80 4.80 -4.92 11.88
C ASP A 80 6.26 -5.41 11.68
#